data_AF-A0A7S4PIC2-F1
#
_entry.id   AF-A0A7S4PIC2-F1
#
_cell.length_a   1.000
_cell.length_b   1.000
_cell.length_c   1.000
_cell.angle_alpha   90.00
_cell.angle_beta   90.00
_cell.angle_gamma   90.00
#
_symmetry.space_group_name_H-M   'P 1'
#
loop_
_entity.id
_entity.type
_entity.pdbx_description
1 polymer ?
#
loop_
_entity_poly.entity_id
_entity_poly.type
_entity_poly.pdbx_seq_one_letter_code
_entity_poly.pdbx_strand_id
1 'polypeptide(L)'
;ELWVDINRSIQKLPGQGEKKFLHWDNNPFAVSDAQVKVDSVCGKVCYTSSRFVAVLGTHTPEFHKEFRETYGRLYPHVKESDSKFALDHQKEDPLLLFQRQQTLPVPAGSLVFWHPQLLHGQAKTPLNDPTEYGCYLGYFPAGARAAYKQKCGVDELEDRLSSYELGKAPKLWPSLDAIHFFPKRFLNFPKILESYVNKLPPGHPWIKTRRTLKGSEALTLEPVLDPQYSPPPLSSLGQLLLGKKPWSGQNDDVQGDQSCKKKRKKAQEPR
;
A
#
# COMPACT_ATOMS: atom_id res chain seq x y z
N GLU A 1 -14.49 14.08 5.61
CA GLU A 1 -14.74 12.96 4.67
C GLU A 1 -13.52 12.07 4.64
N LEU A 2 -13.71 10.75 4.57
CA LEU A 2 -12.63 9.77 4.56
C LEU A 2 -12.62 9.00 3.24
N TRP A 3 -11.45 8.81 2.64
CA TRP A 3 -11.25 7.93 1.49
C TRP A 3 -10.36 6.75 1.84
N VAL A 4 -10.56 5.63 1.15
CA VAL A 4 -9.70 4.43 1.24
C VAL A 4 -8.65 4.43 0.13
N ASP A 5 -7.41 4.04 0.38
CA ASP A 5 -6.40 3.91 -0.68
C ASP A 5 -6.73 2.82 -1.69
N ILE A 6 -6.49 3.10 -2.98
CA ILE A 6 -6.32 2.08 -4.01
C ILE A 6 -4.82 1.74 -4.03
N ASN A 7 -4.46 0.55 -3.56
CA ASN A 7 -3.06 0.23 -3.24
C ASN A 7 -2.61 -1.13 -3.79
N ARG A 8 -1.34 -1.44 -3.56
CA ARG A 8 -0.62 -2.62 -4.06
C ARG A 8 -1.11 -3.90 -3.37
N SER A 9 -1.17 -4.98 -4.14
CA SER A 9 -1.23 -6.33 -3.57
C SER A 9 0.08 -6.70 -2.88
N ILE A 10 -0.01 -7.47 -1.82
CA ILE A 10 1.11 -8.11 -1.14
C ILE A 10 1.21 -9.54 -1.65
N GLN A 11 2.37 -9.91 -2.17
CA GLN A 11 2.69 -11.28 -2.57
C GLN A 11 4.13 -11.56 -2.15
N LYS A 12 4.30 -12.38 -1.12
CA LYS A 12 5.62 -12.70 -0.60
C LYS A 12 5.82 -14.20 -0.52
N LEU A 13 6.69 -14.70 -1.39
CA LEU A 13 7.00 -16.12 -1.50
C LEU A 13 7.89 -16.58 -0.33
N PRO A 14 7.88 -17.88 -0.01
CA PRO A 14 8.82 -18.46 0.94
C PRO A 14 10.26 -18.16 0.54
N GLY A 15 11.10 -17.80 1.52
CA GLY A 15 12.48 -17.40 1.29
C GLY A 15 12.69 -16.01 0.68
N GLN A 16 11.63 -15.23 0.41
CA GLN A 16 11.76 -13.85 -0.09
C GLN A 16 11.76 -12.81 1.03
N GLY A 17 12.31 -11.63 0.71
CA GLY A 17 12.41 -10.47 1.61
C GLY A 17 13.80 -10.30 2.24
N GLU A 18 13.98 -9.16 2.90
CA GLU A 18 15.23 -8.81 3.57
C GLU A 18 15.29 -9.39 4.99
N LYS A 19 16.51 -9.69 5.47
CA LYS A 19 16.70 -10.20 6.84
C LYS A 19 16.36 -9.15 7.91
N LYS A 20 16.73 -7.90 7.65
CA LYS A 20 16.52 -6.75 8.55
C LYS A 20 16.19 -5.54 7.69
N PHE A 21 14.94 -5.13 7.69
CA PHE A 21 14.49 -3.93 7.00
C PHE A 21 13.49 -3.21 7.89
N LEU A 22 13.88 -2.03 8.38
CA LEU A 22 13.03 -1.11 9.14
C LEU A 22 13.02 0.23 8.41
N HIS A 23 11.84 0.81 8.25
CA HIS A 23 11.65 2.07 7.54
C HIS A 23 10.46 2.85 8.09
N TRP A 24 10.46 4.14 7.81
CA TRP A 24 9.28 4.99 7.86
C TRP A 24 8.80 5.25 6.43
N ASP A 25 7.48 5.27 6.26
CA ASP A 25 6.86 5.66 4.99
C ASP A 25 7.07 7.14 4.67
N ASN A 26 7.35 7.96 5.68
CA ASN A 26 7.71 9.38 5.60
C ASN A 26 9.11 9.60 6.18
N ASN A 27 9.76 10.71 5.82
CA ASN A 27 11.06 11.04 6.36
C ASN A 27 10.98 11.56 7.81
N PRO A 28 11.55 10.85 8.82
CA PRO A 28 11.49 11.28 10.22
C PRO A 28 12.36 12.52 10.50
N PHE A 29 13.28 12.88 9.59
CA PHE A 29 14.12 14.07 9.69
C PHE A 29 13.47 15.35 9.16
N ALA A 30 12.33 15.27 8.49
CA ALA A 30 11.62 16.46 8.04
C ALA A 30 11.12 17.26 9.24
N VAL A 31 11.56 18.52 9.34
CA VAL A 31 11.35 19.38 10.53
C VAL A 31 9.93 19.95 10.59
N SER A 32 9.20 19.98 9.47
CA SER A 32 7.87 20.59 9.45
C SER A 32 6.81 19.70 10.12
N ASP A 33 6.22 20.20 11.21
CA ASP A 33 4.99 19.63 11.82
C ASP A 33 3.82 19.49 10.83
N ALA A 34 3.88 20.21 9.70
CA ALA A 34 2.94 20.09 8.59
C ALA A 34 2.91 18.69 7.95
N GLN A 35 4.00 17.90 8.06
CA GLN A 35 4.03 16.49 7.63
C GLN A 35 3.64 15.51 8.75
N VAL A 36 3.57 15.97 10.00
CA VAL A 36 3.27 15.16 11.20
C VAL A 36 1.76 14.98 11.39
N LYS A 37 0.94 15.93 10.91
CA LYS A 37 -0.52 15.78 10.87
C LYS A 37 -0.95 14.90 9.71
N VAL A 38 -0.67 13.61 9.83
CA VAL A 38 -1.28 12.63 8.94
C VAL A 38 -2.54 12.17 9.64
N ASP A 39 -3.67 12.82 9.37
CA ASP A 39 -5.01 12.34 9.75
C ASP A 39 -5.39 11.09 8.91
N SER A 40 -4.44 10.17 8.78
CA SER A 40 -4.52 8.95 8.01
C SER A 40 -4.06 7.76 8.83
N VAL A 41 -4.47 6.59 8.39
CA VAL A 41 -4.03 5.32 8.94
C VAL A 41 -3.53 4.46 7.81
N CYS A 42 -2.37 3.85 7.99
CA CYS A 42 -1.85 2.85 7.09
C CYS A 42 -2.34 1.47 7.53
N GLY A 43 -2.38 0.54 6.60
CA GLY A 43 -2.93 -0.77 6.90
C GLY A 43 -2.69 -1.81 5.82
N LYS A 44 -3.04 -3.04 6.16
CA LYS A 44 -3.12 -4.15 5.22
C LYS A 44 -4.21 -5.14 5.61
N VAL A 45 -4.81 -5.76 4.61
CA VAL A 45 -5.62 -6.97 4.76
C VAL A 45 -4.74 -8.17 4.42
N CYS A 46 -4.77 -9.18 5.27
CA CYS A 46 -4.03 -10.41 5.11
C CYS A 46 -4.99 -11.52 4.67
N TYR A 47 -4.89 -11.97 3.41
CA TYR A 47 -5.72 -13.06 2.90
C TYR A 47 -5.22 -14.43 3.38
N THR A 48 -3.91 -14.56 3.55
CA THR A 48 -3.26 -15.68 4.24
C THR A 48 -2.60 -15.20 5.52
N SER A 49 -2.24 -16.14 6.39
CA SER A 49 -1.46 -15.81 7.59
C SER A 49 -0.17 -15.08 7.20
N SER A 50 0.10 -13.98 7.87
CA SER A 50 1.23 -13.09 7.60
C SER A 50 1.87 -12.67 8.92
N ARG A 51 2.78 -11.71 8.84
CA ARG A 51 3.47 -11.11 9.97
C ARG A 51 3.46 -9.59 9.85
N PHE A 52 3.45 -8.88 10.95
CA PHE A 52 3.67 -7.44 11.00
C PHE A 52 4.92 -7.16 11.82
N VAL A 53 5.92 -6.51 11.22
CA VAL A 53 7.19 -6.19 11.88
C VAL A 53 7.20 -4.72 12.21
N ALA A 54 7.35 -4.38 13.49
CA ALA A 54 7.34 -2.99 13.95
C ALA A 54 8.17 -2.78 15.21
N VAL A 55 8.59 -1.53 15.43
CA VAL A 55 9.13 -1.07 16.71
C VAL A 55 8.05 -0.24 17.40
N LEU A 56 7.40 -0.82 18.40
CA LEU A 56 6.27 -0.18 19.07
C LEU A 56 6.69 1.11 19.79
N GLY A 57 5.78 2.09 19.86
CA GLY A 57 6.01 3.40 20.49
C GLY A 57 6.76 4.42 19.62
N THR A 58 7.29 4.03 18.46
CA THR A 58 8.05 4.92 17.57
C THR A 58 7.22 5.89 16.75
N HIS A 59 5.90 5.85 16.87
CA HIS A 59 4.98 6.76 16.20
C HIS A 59 4.75 8.08 16.95
N THR A 60 5.37 8.23 18.13
CA THR A 60 5.15 9.38 19.02
C THR A 60 6.02 10.58 18.62
N PRO A 61 5.54 11.82 18.77
CA PRO A 61 6.36 13.01 18.53
C PRO A 61 7.65 13.05 19.33
N GLU A 62 7.61 12.59 20.59
CA GLU A 62 8.75 12.55 21.50
C GLU A 62 9.84 11.62 20.95
N PHE A 63 9.46 10.44 20.49
CA PHE A 63 10.40 9.50 19.87
C PHE A 63 11.01 10.08 18.59
N HIS A 64 10.23 10.77 17.74
CA HIS A 64 10.75 11.37 16.51
C HIS A 64 11.77 12.47 16.80
N LYS A 65 11.54 13.27 17.85
CA LYS A 65 12.53 14.26 18.31
C LYS A 65 13.82 13.58 18.77
N GLU A 66 13.74 12.60 19.65
CA GLU A 66 14.90 11.83 20.14
C GLU A 66 15.65 11.15 18.98
N PHE A 67 14.92 10.56 18.04
CA PHE A 67 15.47 9.90 16.86
C PHE A 67 16.28 10.89 16.01
N ARG A 68 15.74 12.08 15.73
CA ARG A 68 16.45 13.12 14.97
C ARG A 68 17.74 13.57 15.66
N GLU A 69 17.66 13.83 16.96
CA GLU A 69 18.83 14.26 17.76
C GLU A 69 19.93 13.19 17.78
N THR A 70 19.54 11.91 17.91
CA THR A 70 20.47 10.80 18.06
C THR A 70 21.03 10.31 16.72
N TYR A 71 20.19 10.20 15.69
CA TYR A 71 20.56 9.64 14.37
C TYR A 71 20.97 10.69 13.35
N GLY A 72 20.70 11.99 13.55
CA GLY A 72 20.97 13.03 12.55
C GLY A 72 22.41 13.02 12.04
N ARG A 73 23.38 12.83 12.94
CA ARG A 73 24.81 12.72 12.60
C ARG A 73 25.17 11.47 11.77
N LEU A 74 24.39 10.40 11.89
CA LEU A 74 24.61 9.13 11.19
C LEU A 74 24.05 9.16 9.74
N TYR A 75 23.14 10.10 9.47
CA TYR A 75 22.45 10.25 8.19
C TYR A 75 22.51 11.69 7.65
N PRO A 76 23.70 12.32 7.52
CA PRO A 76 23.84 13.71 7.10
C PRO A 76 23.42 13.98 5.64
N HIS A 77 23.21 12.92 4.86
CA HIS A 77 22.84 12.97 3.45
C HIS A 77 21.33 12.93 3.22
N VAL A 78 20.54 12.61 4.25
CA VAL A 78 19.07 12.55 4.14
C VAL A 78 18.54 13.96 4.16
N LYS A 79 17.88 14.36 3.06
CA LYS A 79 17.33 15.69 2.90
C LYS A 79 15.90 15.71 3.41
N GLU A 80 15.44 16.84 3.94
CA GLU A 80 14.03 16.99 4.37
C GLU A 80 13.03 16.70 3.26
N SER A 81 13.42 16.91 2.00
CA SER A 81 12.61 16.61 0.82
C SER A 81 12.47 15.12 0.48
N ASP A 82 13.24 14.25 1.13
CA ASP A 82 13.17 12.81 0.88
C ASP A 82 11.81 12.27 1.33
N SER A 83 11.24 11.36 0.53
CA SER A 83 9.88 10.85 0.78
C SER A 83 9.85 9.64 1.69
N LYS A 84 10.95 8.89 1.81
CA LYS A 84 11.04 7.65 2.58
C LYS A 84 12.39 7.57 3.25
N PHE A 85 12.44 6.88 4.39
CA PHE A 85 13.68 6.63 5.10
C PHE A 85 13.74 5.19 5.60
N ALA A 86 14.82 4.49 5.28
CA ALA A 86 15.11 3.15 5.80
C ALA A 86 16.37 3.19 6.67
N LEU A 87 16.34 2.46 7.78
CA LEU A 87 17.50 2.27 8.64
C LEU A 87 18.51 1.35 7.96
N ASP A 88 19.76 1.77 7.94
CA ASP A 88 20.87 0.93 7.53
C ASP A 88 21.31 0.05 8.70
N HIS A 89 21.10 -1.26 8.56
CA HIS A 89 21.46 -2.24 9.59
C HIS A 89 22.97 -2.41 9.79
N GLN A 90 23.80 -1.78 8.95
CA GLN A 90 25.25 -1.75 9.07
C GLN A 90 25.76 -0.52 9.82
N LYS A 91 24.92 0.48 10.06
CA LYS A 91 25.26 1.67 10.86
C LYS A 91 25.01 1.45 12.34
N GLU A 92 25.55 2.35 13.15
CA GLU A 92 25.25 2.42 14.58
C GLU A 92 23.74 2.53 14.81
N ASP A 93 23.24 1.79 15.82
CA ASP A 93 21.84 1.76 16.23
C ASP A 93 21.72 2.18 17.71
N PRO A 94 21.95 3.46 18.03
CA PRO A 94 22.06 3.95 19.41
C PRO A 94 20.78 3.76 20.25
N LEU A 95 19.60 3.70 19.63
CA LEU A 95 18.33 3.43 20.31
C LEU A 95 17.92 1.95 20.27
N LEU A 96 18.83 1.07 19.82
CA LEU A 96 18.66 -0.38 19.73
C LEU A 96 17.38 -0.79 18.99
N LEU A 97 17.01 -0.07 17.93
CA LEU A 97 15.75 -0.23 17.22
C LEU A 97 15.61 -1.60 16.57
N PHE A 98 16.70 -2.18 16.05
CA PHE A 98 16.67 -3.54 15.51
C PHE A 98 16.52 -4.61 16.60
N GLN A 99 16.92 -4.34 17.84
CA GLN A 99 16.70 -5.26 18.97
C GLN A 99 15.29 -5.13 19.53
N ARG A 100 14.73 -3.91 19.51
CA ARG A 100 13.37 -3.60 19.96
C ARG A 100 12.28 -4.00 18.95
N GLN A 101 12.66 -4.40 17.74
CA GLN A 101 11.70 -4.83 16.72
C GLN A 101 10.91 -6.05 17.19
N GLN A 102 9.60 -6.03 16.94
CA GLN A 102 8.70 -7.13 17.22
C GLN A 102 8.13 -7.67 15.93
N THR A 103 8.01 -9.00 15.84
CA THR A 103 7.28 -9.67 14.75
C THR A 103 5.98 -10.20 15.32
N LEU A 104 4.87 -9.55 14.95
CA LEU A 104 3.54 -9.90 15.39
C LEU A 104 2.92 -10.87 14.36
N PRO A 105 2.47 -12.08 14.76
CA PRO A 105 1.75 -12.96 13.86
C PRO A 105 0.38 -12.36 13.53
N VAL A 106 -0.02 -12.45 12.25
CA VAL A 106 -1.28 -11.90 11.74
C VAL A 106 -2.08 -13.05 11.12
N PRO A 107 -3.22 -13.44 11.71
CA PRO A 107 -4.06 -14.50 11.13
C PRO A 107 -4.59 -14.14 9.74
N ALA A 108 -4.87 -15.16 8.93
CA ALA A 108 -5.61 -15.01 7.69
C ALA A 108 -6.98 -14.34 7.94
N GLY A 109 -7.41 -13.49 7.02
CA GLY A 109 -8.64 -12.69 7.11
C GLY A 109 -8.54 -11.46 8.02
N SER A 110 -7.38 -11.21 8.66
CA SER A 110 -7.22 -10.09 9.59
C SER A 110 -6.84 -8.78 8.88
N LEU A 111 -7.24 -7.67 9.50
CA LEU A 111 -6.79 -6.32 9.17
C LEU A 111 -5.75 -5.88 10.20
N VAL A 112 -4.68 -5.26 9.73
CA VAL A 112 -3.68 -4.62 10.58
C VAL A 112 -3.64 -3.15 10.21
N PHE A 113 -3.76 -2.29 11.21
CA PHE A 113 -3.62 -0.85 11.08
C PHE A 113 -2.41 -0.36 11.86
N TRP A 114 -1.73 0.65 11.33
CA TRP A 114 -0.66 1.34 12.02
C TRP A 114 -0.65 2.83 11.71
N HIS A 115 -0.08 3.59 12.63
CA HIS A 115 0.15 5.00 12.44
C HIS A 115 1.20 5.20 11.33
N PRO A 116 1.04 6.17 10.40
CA PRO A 116 2.01 6.42 9.32
C PRO A 116 3.43 6.72 9.78
N GLN A 117 3.59 7.16 11.03
CA GLN A 117 4.89 7.45 11.66
C GLN A 117 5.48 6.28 12.45
N LEU A 118 4.84 5.12 12.45
CA LEU A 118 5.38 3.92 13.10
C LEU A 118 6.56 3.38 12.29
N LEU A 119 7.71 3.20 12.97
CA LEU A 119 8.83 2.45 12.40
C LEU A 119 8.42 1.00 12.22
N HIS A 120 8.36 0.57 10.98
CA HIS A 120 7.88 -0.76 10.63
C HIS A 120 8.72 -1.35 9.49
N GLY A 121 8.51 -2.63 9.20
CA GLY A 121 9.47 -3.36 8.42
C GLY A 121 8.96 -4.61 7.76
N GLN A 122 9.92 -5.33 7.21
CA GLN A 122 9.72 -6.65 6.65
C GLN A 122 10.80 -7.59 7.16
N ALA A 123 10.40 -8.78 7.56
CA ALA A 123 11.31 -9.88 7.85
C ALA A 123 11.21 -10.93 6.76
N LYS A 124 12.33 -11.50 6.33
CA LYS A 124 12.38 -12.60 5.36
C LYS A 124 11.38 -13.70 5.74
N THR A 125 10.56 -14.13 4.78
CA THR A 125 9.62 -15.24 5.00
C THR A 125 10.42 -16.54 5.08
N PRO A 126 10.30 -17.34 6.15
CA PRO A 126 10.90 -18.66 6.26
C PRO A 126 10.59 -19.54 5.05
N LEU A 127 11.49 -20.46 4.72
CA LEU A 127 11.32 -21.36 3.58
C LEU A 127 10.14 -22.33 3.73
N ASN A 128 9.76 -22.64 4.96
CA ASN A 128 8.69 -23.59 5.28
C ASN A 128 7.35 -22.90 5.58
N ASP A 129 7.30 -21.57 5.55
CA ASP A 129 6.06 -20.82 5.73
C ASP A 129 5.26 -20.78 4.41
N PRO A 130 3.93 -20.61 4.45
CA PRO A 130 3.14 -20.40 3.24
C PRO A 130 3.44 -19.03 2.60
N THR A 131 3.07 -18.89 1.33
CA THR A 131 3.08 -17.58 0.66
C THR A 131 2.15 -16.59 1.37
N GLU A 132 2.66 -15.39 1.62
CA GLU A 132 1.87 -14.31 2.21
C GLU A 132 1.15 -13.53 1.11
N TYR A 133 -0.18 -13.54 1.17
CA TYR A 133 -1.06 -12.83 0.25
C TYR A 133 -1.87 -11.79 1.02
N GLY A 134 -2.02 -10.62 0.42
CA GLY A 134 -2.80 -9.53 1.02
C GLY A 134 -2.91 -8.33 0.10
N CYS A 135 -3.36 -7.22 0.66
CA CYS A 135 -3.36 -5.92 0.00
C CYS A 135 -3.08 -4.84 1.03
N TYR A 136 -2.31 -3.83 0.65
CA TYR A 136 -2.25 -2.62 1.45
C TYR A 136 -3.59 -1.88 1.38
N LEU A 137 -3.99 -1.26 2.48
CA LEU A 137 -5.15 -0.38 2.54
C LEU A 137 -4.86 0.71 3.55
N GLY A 138 -5.15 1.94 3.20
CA GLY A 138 -5.04 3.07 4.11
C GLY A 138 -6.32 3.87 4.08
N TYR A 139 -6.56 4.67 5.11
CA TYR A 139 -7.61 5.65 5.08
C TYR A 139 -7.02 7.03 5.31
N PHE A 140 -7.49 8.03 4.59
CA PHE A 140 -6.98 9.40 4.66
C PHE A 140 -8.11 10.40 4.39
N PRO A 141 -7.97 11.67 4.79
CA PRO A 141 -8.99 12.67 4.57
C PRO A 141 -9.13 12.94 3.07
N ALA A 142 -10.36 13.12 2.60
CA ALA A 142 -10.62 13.48 1.21
C ALA A 142 -9.80 14.73 0.80
N GLY A 143 -9.14 14.67 -0.35
CA GLY A 143 -8.33 15.79 -0.86
C GLY A 143 -7.01 16.06 -0.12
N ALA A 144 -6.60 15.23 0.85
CA ALA A 144 -5.38 15.45 1.62
C ALA A 144 -4.07 15.39 0.80
N ARG A 145 -4.10 14.92 -0.46
CA ARG A 145 -2.91 14.73 -1.31
C ARG A 145 -2.85 15.71 -2.49
N ALA A 146 -2.75 17.00 -2.21
CA ALA A 146 -2.62 18.03 -3.25
C ALA A 146 -1.46 17.78 -4.25
N ALA A 147 -0.37 17.14 -3.79
CA ALA A 147 0.77 16.76 -4.62
C ALA A 147 0.41 15.77 -5.75
N TYR A 148 -0.70 15.01 -5.63
CA TYR A 148 -1.16 14.10 -6.67
C TYR A 148 -1.49 14.88 -7.95
N LYS A 149 -2.31 15.93 -7.83
CA LYS A 149 -2.70 16.78 -8.95
C LYS A 149 -1.51 17.48 -9.58
N GLN A 150 -0.57 17.95 -8.77
CA GLN A 150 0.67 18.57 -9.26
C GLN A 150 1.52 17.61 -10.11
N LYS A 151 1.61 16.33 -9.71
CA LYS A 151 2.39 15.32 -10.44
C LYS A 151 1.67 14.74 -11.66
N CYS A 152 0.35 14.58 -11.59
CA CYS A 152 -0.42 13.84 -12.58
C CYS A 152 -1.21 14.72 -13.55
N GLY A 153 -1.40 16.00 -13.24
CA GLY A 153 -2.25 16.92 -13.99
C GLY A 153 -3.75 16.61 -13.90
N VAL A 154 -4.16 15.67 -13.04
CA VAL A 154 -5.56 15.25 -12.85
C VAL A 154 -5.90 15.24 -11.37
N ASP A 155 -7.19 15.44 -11.06
CA ASP A 155 -7.65 15.31 -9.68
C ASP A 155 -7.56 13.86 -9.20
N GLU A 156 -7.23 13.66 -7.92
CA GLU A 156 -7.11 12.31 -7.36
C GLU A 156 -8.45 11.58 -7.35
N LEU A 157 -9.55 12.26 -7.03
CA LEU A 157 -10.88 11.65 -7.03
C LEU A 157 -11.25 11.17 -8.44
N GLU A 158 -10.99 12.00 -9.44
CA GLU A 158 -11.24 11.69 -10.85
C GLU A 158 -10.48 10.42 -11.28
N ASP A 159 -9.18 10.36 -10.98
CA ASP A 159 -8.36 9.21 -11.38
C ASP A 159 -8.79 7.93 -10.64
N ARG A 160 -9.14 8.02 -9.36
CA ARG A 160 -9.63 6.88 -8.56
C ARG A 160 -10.96 6.34 -9.07
N LEU A 161 -11.92 7.22 -9.35
CA LEU A 161 -13.20 6.83 -9.92
C LEU A 161 -13.00 6.19 -11.29
N SER A 162 -12.14 6.80 -12.13
CA SER A 162 -11.79 6.23 -13.43
C SER A 162 -11.11 4.87 -13.31
N SER A 163 -10.24 4.67 -12.33
CA SER A 163 -9.62 3.37 -12.02
C SER A 163 -10.63 2.30 -11.66
N TYR A 164 -11.59 2.65 -10.81
CA TYR A 164 -12.66 1.73 -10.41
C TYR A 164 -13.62 1.43 -11.57
N GLU A 165 -14.06 2.43 -12.33
CA GLU A 165 -15.05 2.21 -13.41
C GLU A 165 -14.44 1.49 -14.62
N LEU A 166 -13.16 1.73 -14.93
CA LEU A 166 -12.49 1.17 -16.12
C LEU A 166 -11.57 -0.02 -15.83
N GLY A 167 -11.40 -0.40 -14.57
CA GLY A 167 -10.49 -1.48 -14.18
C GLY A 167 -9.01 -1.18 -14.44
N LYS A 168 -8.63 0.10 -14.52
CA LYS A 168 -7.24 0.51 -14.73
C LYS A 168 -6.54 0.83 -13.41
N ALA A 169 -5.23 0.60 -13.36
CA ALA A 169 -4.43 1.07 -12.23
C ALA A 169 -4.46 2.61 -12.14
N PRO A 170 -4.40 3.20 -10.93
CA PRO A 170 -4.28 4.65 -10.80
C PRO A 170 -2.93 5.14 -11.34
N LYS A 171 -2.78 6.44 -11.56
CA LYS A 171 -1.51 6.99 -12.08
C LYS A 171 -0.35 6.86 -11.09
N LEU A 172 -0.62 7.08 -9.80
CA LEU A 172 0.35 6.91 -8.72
C LEU A 172 -0.20 6.00 -7.62
N TRP A 173 0.71 5.34 -6.92
CA TRP A 173 0.40 4.74 -5.62
C TRP A 173 0.16 5.84 -4.58
N PRO A 174 -0.44 5.49 -3.42
CA PRO A 174 -0.54 6.37 -2.25
C PRO A 174 0.77 7.03 -1.82
N SER A 175 1.90 6.35 -2.05
CA SER A 175 3.26 6.87 -1.83
C SER A 175 3.73 7.89 -2.87
N LEU A 176 2.86 8.30 -3.80
CA LEU A 176 3.15 9.18 -4.95
C LEU A 176 4.21 8.62 -5.92
N ASP A 177 4.45 7.30 -5.86
CA ASP A 177 5.28 6.57 -6.80
C ASP A 177 4.48 6.23 -8.06
N ALA A 178 5.10 6.40 -9.23
CA ALA A 178 4.50 5.98 -10.48
C ALA A 178 4.23 4.48 -10.51
N ILE A 179 3.08 4.10 -11.07
CA ILE A 179 2.74 2.70 -11.30
C ILE A 179 3.42 2.23 -12.58
N HIS A 180 4.07 1.07 -12.49
CA HIS A 180 4.73 0.45 -13.63
C HIS A 180 4.17 -0.95 -13.84
N PHE A 181 3.81 -1.26 -15.08
CA PHE A 181 3.34 -2.60 -15.45
C PHE A 181 4.45 -3.67 -15.33
N PHE A 182 5.71 -3.24 -15.49
CA PHE A 182 6.89 -4.08 -15.29
C PHE A 182 8.05 -3.27 -14.69
N PRO A 183 9.08 -3.91 -14.09
CA PRO A 183 10.20 -3.21 -13.47
C PRO A 183 10.94 -2.26 -14.42
N LYS A 184 11.19 -1.01 -14.00
CA LYS A 184 11.89 0.02 -14.82
C LYS A 184 13.21 -0.46 -15.44
N ARG A 185 13.94 -1.38 -14.77
CA ARG A 185 15.19 -1.93 -15.30
C ARG A 185 15.03 -2.55 -16.70
N PHE A 186 13.86 -3.09 -17.02
CA PHE A 186 13.57 -3.65 -18.34
C PHE A 186 13.57 -2.58 -19.45
N LEU A 187 13.36 -1.31 -19.10
CA LEU A 187 13.51 -0.21 -20.04
C LEU A 187 14.96 -0.07 -20.54
N ASN A 188 15.94 -0.41 -19.70
CA ASN A 188 17.37 -0.33 -20.00
C ASN A 188 17.95 -1.67 -20.50
N PHE A 189 17.28 -2.79 -20.20
CA PHE A 189 17.72 -4.15 -20.54
C PHE A 189 16.65 -4.89 -21.35
N PRO A 190 16.42 -4.52 -22.63
CA PRO A 190 15.31 -5.04 -23.43
C PRO A 190 15.35 -6.56 -23.62
N LYS A 191 16.54 -7.15 -23.74
CA LYS A 191 16.71 -8.62 -23.86
C LYS A 191 16.16 -9.38 -22.65
N ILE A 192 16.19 -8.77 -21.46
CA ILE A 192 15.59 -9.39 -20.28
C ILE A 192 14.07 -9.42 -20.43
N LEU A 193 13.45 -8.31 -20.82
CA LEU A 193 12.00 -8.26 -21.04
C LEU A 193 11.55 -9.20 -22.16
N GLU A 194 12.30 -9.26 -23.25
CA GLU A 194 12.05 -10.17 -24.36
C GLU A 194 11.93 -11.64 -23.89
N SER A 195 12.79 -12.07 -22.95
CA SER A 195 12.68 -13.43 -22.37
C SER A 195 11.36 -13.69 -21.61
N TYR A 196 10.70 -12.65 -21.10
CA TYR A 196 9.37 -12.75 -20.49
C TYR A 196 8.27 -12.67 -21.55
N VAL A 197 8.42 -11.77 -22.53
CA VAL A 197 7.49 -11.65 -23.66
C VAL A 197 7.38 -12.95 -24.43
N ASN A 198 8.50 -13.66 -24.65
CA ASN A 198 8.54 -14.93 -25.36
C ASN A 198 7.83 -16.09 -24.61
N LYS A 199 7.43 -15.88 -23.34
CA LYS A 199 6.60 -16.82 -22.59
C LYS A 199 5.10 -16.60 -22.83
N LEU A 200 4.72 -15.50 -23.47
CA LEU A 200 3.35 -15.20 -23.86
C LEU A 200 3.05 -15.80 -25.24
N PRO A 201 1.79 -16.14 -25.53
CA PRO A 201 1.38 -16.55 -26.87
C PRO A 201 1.74 -15.49 -27.93
N PRO A 202 2.14 -15.90 -29.15
CA PRO A 202 2.33 -14.96 -30.25
C PRO A 202 1.07 -14.11 -30.49
N GLY A 203 1.24 -12.81 -30.69
CA GLY A 203 0.14 -11.87 -30.90
C GLY A 203 -0.65 -11.51 -29.62
N HIS A 204 -0.17 -11.88 -28.43
CA HIS A 204 -0.83 -11.50 -27.17
C HIS A 204 -1.04 -9.97 -27.11
N PRO A 205 -2.23 -9.48 -26.71
CA PRO A 205 -2.62 -8.07 -26.85
C PRO A 205 -1.71 -7.08 -26.11
N TRP A 206 -1.05 -7.54 -25.04
CA TRP A 206 -0.08 -6.74 -24.27
C TRP A 206 1.26 -6.54 -24.98
N ILE A 207 1.60 -7.36 -25.96
CA ILE A 207 2.89 -7.28 -26.66
C ILE A 207 2.85 -6.07 -27.59
N LYS A 208 3.82 -5.16 -27.41
CA LYS A 208 4.00 -3.96 -28.23
C LYS A 208 5.46 -3.81 -28.63
N THR A 209 5.71 -2.89 -29.55
CA THR A 209 7.07 -2.48 -29.92
C THR A 209 7.26 -1.04 -29.50
N ARG A 210 8.37 -0.74 -28.83
CA ARG A 210 8.80 0.63 -28.54
C ARG A 210 10.11 0.94 -29.24
N ARG A 211 10.29 2.20 -29.59
CA ARG A 211 11.58 2.73 -30.07
C ARG A 211 12.44 3.12 -28.87
N THR A 212 13.67 2.62 -28.81
CA THR A 212 14.64 2.97 -27.77
C THR A 212 15.21 4.37 -28.02
N LEU A 213 15.90 4.93 -27.02
CA LEU A 213 16.63 6.19 -27.17
C LEU A 213 17.68 6.16 -28.30
N LYS A 214 18.17 4.97 -28.66
CA LYS A 214 19.13 4.77 -29.75
C LYS A 214 18.45 4.55 -31.11
N GLY A 215 17.13 4.69 -31.20
CA GLY A 215 16.35 4.49 -32.43
C GLY A 215 16.05 3.03 -32.78
N SER A 216 16.61 2.06 -32.06
CA SER A 216 16.32 0.64 -32.28
C SER A 216 14.92 0.27 -31.79
N GLU A 217 14.30 -0.74 -32.41
CA GLU A 217 13.06 -1.32 -31.92
C GLU A 217 13.33 -2.35 -30.82
N ALA A 218 12.43 -2.41 -29.83
CA ALA A 218 12.46 -3.42 -28.78
C ALA A 218 11.04 -3.81 -28.39
N LEU A 219 10.83 -5.10 -28.10
CA LEU A 219 9.58 -5.58 -27.53
C LEU A 219 9.35 -4.94 -26.15
N THR A 220 8.09 -4.63 -25.89
CA THR A 220 7.61 -4.11 -24.61
C THR A 220 6.24 -4.70 -24.26
N LEU A 221 5.79 -4.43 -23.04
CA LEU A 221 4.45 -4.78 -22.59
C LEU A 221 3.66 -3.52 -22.25
N GLU A 222 2.44 -3.42 -22.74
CA GLU A 222 1.49 -2.37 -22.36
C GLU A 222 0.22 -3.00 -21.79
N PRO A 223 -0.35 -2.43 -20.70
CA PRO A 223 -1.60 -2.92 -20.17
C PRO A 223 -2.71 -2.68 -21.20
N VAL A 224 -3.48 -3.71 -21.50
CA VAL A 224 -4.72 -3.59 -22.27
C VAL A 224 -5.88 -3.72 -21.30
N LEU A 225 -6.84 -2.80 -21.40
CA LEU A 225 -8.06 -2.86 -20.61
C LEU A 225 -8.81 -4.14 -20.95
N ASP A 226 -9.29 -4.82 -19.91
CA ASP A 226 -10.14 -5.97 -20.10
C ASP A 226 -11.51 -5.49 -20.60
N PRO A 227 -11.92 -5.82 -21.84
CA PRO A 227 -13.22 -5.40 -22.37
C PRO A 227 -14.40 -6.04 -21.63
N GLN A 228 -14.15 -7.09 -20.83
CA GLN A 228 -15.15 -7.76 -20.01
C GLN A 228 -15.15 -7.24 -18.57
N TYR A 229 -14.30 -6.27 -18.24
CA TYR A 229 -14.30 -5.68 -16.91
C TYR A 229 -15.65 -5.03 -16.62
N SER A 230 -16.28 -5.49 -15.53
CA SER A 230 -17.42 -4.83 -14.93
C SER A 230 -17.04 -4.42 -13.52
N PRO A 231 -17.18 -3.14 -13.13
CA PRO A 231 -16.89 -2.70 -11.77
C PRO A 231 -17.76 -3.47 -10.77
N PRO A 232 -17.18 -4.05 -9.71
CA PRO A 232 -17.93 -4.84 -8.73
C PRO A 232 -18.85 -3.95 -7.91
N PRO A 233 -20.11 -4.32 -7.61
CA PRO A 233 -21.03 -3.44 -6.92
C PRO A 233 -20.48 -2.99 -5.56
N LEU A 234 -20.55 -1.68 -5.30
CA LEU A 234 -20.14 -1.10 -4.01
C LEU A 234 -21.32 -1.04 -3.04
N SER A 235 -21.06 -1.46 -1.80
CA SER A 235 -21.94 -1.15 -0.66
C SER A 235 -22.05 0.37 -0.45
N SER A 236 -23.02 0.81 0.35
CA SER A 236 -23.15 2.23 0.73
C SER A 236 -21.85 2.79 1.30
N LEU A 237 -21.21 2.05 2.21
CA LEU A 237 -19.90 2.42 2.76
C LEU A 237 -18.80 2.45 1.68
N GLY A 238 -18.79 1.48 0.77
CA GLY A 238 -17.84 1.45 -0.34
C GLY A 238 -17.95 2.67 -1.26
N GLN A 239 -19.18 3.15 -1.51
CA GLN A 239 -19.42 4.36 -2.30
C GLN A 239 -18.87 5.60 -1.60
N LEU A 240 -19.01 5.70 -0.27
CA LEU A 240 -18.45 6.79 0.54
C LEU A 240 -16.91 6.76 0.56
N LEU A 241 -16.33 5.58 0.83
CA LEU A 241 -14.88 5.38 0.93
C LEU A 241 -14.16 5.56 -0.42
N LEU A 242 -14.82 5.24 -1.54
CA LEU A 242 -14.26 5.50 -2.86
C LEU A 242 -14.33 6.99 -3.24
N GLY A 243 -15.28 7.74 -2.64
CA GLY A 243 -15.59 9.12 -3.00
C GLY A 243 -16.67 9.25 -4.08
N LYS A 244 -17.41 8.16 -4.38
CA LYS A 244 -18.54 8.18 -5.33
C LYS A 244 -19.78 8.84 -4.73
N LYS A 245 -19.91 8.85 -3.40
CA LYS A 245 -20.93 9.60 -2.65
C LYS A 245 -20.27 10.49 -1.59
N PRO A 246 -20.78 11.71 -1.36
CA PRO A 246 -20.32 12.54 -0.24
C PRO A 246 -20.74 11.93 1.10
N TRP A 247 -20.05 12.28 2.18
CA TRP A 247 -20.39 11.82 3.53
C TRP A 247 -21.63 12.50 4.13
N SER A 248 -22.24 13.43 3.40
CA SER A 248 -23.44 14.16 3.83
C SER A 248 -24.65 13.23 4.00
N GLY A 249 -25.19 13.13 5.21
CA GLY A 249 -26.57 12.67 5.46
C GLY A 249 -26.80 11.39 6.26
N GLN A 250 -26.05 11.14 7.34
CA GLN A 250 -26.41 10.12 8.35
C GLN A 250 -26.75 10.74 9.71
N ASN A 251 -27.82 11.54 9.76
CA ASN A 251 -28.58 11.73 10.99
C ASN A 251 -29.95 11.03 10.98
N ASP A 252 -30.40 10.45 9.85
CA ASP A 252 -31.79 9.93 9.77
C ASP A 252 -31.93 8.41 9.54
N ASP A 253 -30.87 7.66 9.24
CA ASP A 253 -30.97 6.23 8.87
C ASP A 253 -30.26 5.26 9.84
N VAL A 254 -30.37 5.52 11.15
CA VAL A 254 -30.29 4.44 12.15
C VAL A 254 -31.70 3.98 12.52
N GLN A 255 -32.52 3.66 11.51
CA GLN A 255 -33.57 2.66 11.70
C GLN A 255 -32.96 1.29 11.42
N GLY A 256 -32.66 0.60 12.52
CA GLY A 256 -31.97 -0.67 12.52
C GLY A 256 -32.57 -1.68 11.54
N ASP A 257 -31.68 -2.29 10.78
CA ASP A 257 -31.92 -3.54 10.07
C ASP A 257 -32.27 -4.63 11.11
N GLN A 258 -33.55 -4.71 11.48
CA GLN A 258 -34.12 -5.77 12.32
C GLN A 258 -34.42 -7.05 11.52
N SER A 259 -33.80 -7.26 10.35
CA SER A 259 -34.08 -8.46 9.55
C SER A 259 -33.41 -9.75 10.05
N CYS A 260 -32.50 -9.69 11.02
CA CYS A 260 -31.81 -10.87 11.57
C CYS A 260 -32.33 -11.33 12.96
N LYS A 261 -33.64 -11.23 13.22
CA LYS A 261 -34.29 -11.90 14.36
C LYS A 261 -35.54 -12.67 13.92
N LYS A 262 -35.36 -13.83 13.29
CA LYS A 262 -36.38 -14.90 13.26
C LYS A 262 -35.75 -16.25 12.89
N LYS A 263 -35.46 -17.05 13.93
CA LYS A 263 -35.64 -18.53 14.04
C LYS A 263 -34.67 -19.12 15.08
N ARG A 264 -34.93 -18.87 16.37
CA ARG A 264 -34.66 -19.88 17.40
C ARG A 264 -35.92 -20.74 17.52
N LYS A 265 -35.93 -21.89 16.85
CA LYS A 265 -36.91 -22.96 17.09
C LYS A 265 -36.67 -23.50 18.51
N LYS A 266 -37.75 -23.56 19.30
CA LYS A 266 -37.83 -24.32 20.55
C LYS A 266 -37.44 -25.77 20.27
N ALA A 267 -36.40 -26.26 20.93
CA ALA A 267 -36.25 -27.69 21.18
C ALA A 267 -37.13 -28.02 22.39
N GLN A 268 -38.11 -28.90 22.17
CA GLN A 268 -38.85 -29.55 23.24
C GLN A 268 -37.92 -30.61 23.87
N GLU A 269 -37.84 -30.62 25.19
CA GLU A 269 -37.29 -31.73 25.97
C GLU A 269 -38.24 -32.93 25.89
N PRO A 270 -37.73 -34.17 25.73
CA PRO A 270 -38.50 -35.36 26.07
C PRO A 270 -38.33 -35.68 27.57
N ARG A 271 -39.43 -36.11 28.17
CA ARG A 271 -39.49 -36.79 29.47
C ARG A 271 -38.88 -38.17 29.40
#